data_AF-A0AAY5KN27-F1
#
_entry.id   AF-A0AAY5KN27-F1
#
_cell.length_a   1.000
_cell.length_b   1.000
_cell.length_c   1.000
_cell.angle_alpha   90.00
_cell.angle_beta   90.00
_cell.angle_gamma   90.00
#
_symmetry.space_group_name_H-M   'P 1'
#
loop_
_entity.id
_entity.type
_entity.pdbx_description
1 polymer ?
#
loop_
_entity_poly.entity_id
_entity_poly.type
_entity_poly.pdbx_seq_one_letter_code
_entity_poly.pdbx_strand_id
1 'polypeptide(L)'
;MFAKLKKKIAEEAATAPRTGVRMPRSYSKESITSAGADSGDDFASDGSSSRDDLSSQILRRNDQIRKLEAKLSDYAEQLRLMQKTKDKLEIALEKHQDSSMRKLQDQNETHQASRARMAEDMALALEKKDQEWKERMSILEQEKTSLALRLDEMLEQSLSLFQKRDDLDELEGFQQQELAKVKHMLLRKEEQLGQRERELQQKEAELHTTKKDLAEAQGKLWNLGVEHKEQLTDEDKERVLLDLQEKVSSLERRLRGNLSEDELLRELLNEKSALEQKLEDTRAGLLEARTNHADTVSSLEAQVNRPLPPHQRSILVSELEVEVETLTLQLQAPEVCETDQNGSVTVDDLDHMQKANRDLEQQLSDKNKTIKQLQQRLAELKRTLQKELVRHEIDMNAGCSNLCLLTLYLNVLLPPPPQAFQLIKAVSVLLNFSREEEDMLKQTLEYKMSWFGSKPSPKGIVRPSVSGAPTHWS
;
A
#
# COMPACT_ATOMS: atom_id res chain seq x y z
N MET A 1 16.91 45.20 -3.75
CA MET A 1 16.07 46.13 -2.95
C MET A 1 16.74 46.63 -1.66
N PHE A 2 17.73 45.94 -1.09
CA PHE A 2 18.43 46.38 0.13
C PHE A 2 19.34 47.62 0.01
N ALA A 3 19.90 47.90 -1.18
CA ALA A 3 20.77 49.07 -1.38
C ALA A 3 20.02 50.42 -1.32
N LYS A 4 18.74 50.43 -1.75
CA LYS A 4 17.88 51.62 -1.71
C LYS A 4 17.45 51.96 -0.28
N LEU A 5 17.34 50.96 0.60
CA LEU A 5 16.97 51.16 2.00
C LEU A 5 18.14 51.76 2.80
N LYS A 6 19.38 51.31 2.56
CA LYS A 6 20.59 51.88 3.20
C LYS A 6 20.85 53.33 2.80
N LYS A 7 20.58 53.69 1.54
CA LYS A 7 20.72 55.08 1.07
C LYS A 7 19.69 56.01 1.73
N LYS A 8 18.46 55.53 1.95
CA LYS A 8 17.37 56.32 2.55
C LYS A 8 17.57 56.59 4.05
N ILE A 9 18.15 55.64 4.79
CA ILE A 9 18.52 55.82 6.21
C ILE A 9 19.69 56.80 6.38
N ALA A 10 20.64 56.82 5.43
CA ALA A 10 21.76 57.76 5.45
C ALA A 10 21.35 59.20 5.09
N GLU A 11 20.34 59.38 4.23
CA GLU A 11 19.78 60.69 3.86
C GLU A 11 18.88 61.29 4.98
N GLU A 12 18.14 60.45 5.72
CA GLU A 12 17.33 60.89 6.87
C GLU A 12 18.18 61.25 8.10
N ALA A 13 19.33 60.62 8.30
CA ALA A 13 20.24 60.96 9.39
C ALA A 13 20.95 62.32 9.19
N ALA A 14 20.97 62.86 7.97
CA ALA A 14 21.68 64.09 7.62
C ALA A 14 20.82 65.37 7.75
N THR A 15 19.51 65.27 7.98
CA THR A 15 18.57 66.41 7.95
C THR A 15 17.84 66.70 9.27
N ALA A 16 18.36 66.21 10.40
CA ALA A 16 17.86 66.60 11.72
C ALA A 16 18.26 68.05 12.07
N PRO A 17 17.32 68.99 12.29
CA PRO A 17 17.66 70.31 12.80
C PRO A 17 18.08 70.19 14.27
N ARG A 18 19.32 70.58 14.57
CA ARG A 18 19.80 70.77 15.95
C ARG A 18 19.07 71.96 16.57
N THR A 19 17.96 71.72 17.27
CA THR A 19 17.33 72.70 18.15
C THR A 19 18.10 72.78 19.46
N GLY A 20 19.17 73.59 19.46
CA GLY A 20 19.83 74.03 20.69
C GLY A 20 18.91 74.93 21.49
N VAL A 21 18.16 74.34 22.43
CA VAL A 21 17.40 75.08 23.43
C VAL A 21 18.40 75.63 24.46
N ARG A 22 18.86 76.87 24.23
CA ARG A 22 19.55 77.68 25.25
C ARG A 22 18.49 78.25 26.19
N MET A 23 18.30 77.60 27.32
CA MET A 23 17.60 78.15 28.50
C MET A 23 18.17 79.54 28.86
N PRO A 24 17.36 80.60 29.02
CA PRO A 24 17.81 81.83 29.64
C PRO A 24 17.93 81.61 31.16
N ARG A 25 19.14 81.77 31.68
CA ARG A 25 19.41 81.84 33.12
C ARG A 25 18.64 83.01 33.72
N SER A 26 17.83 82.73 34.73
CA SER A 26 17.37 83.69 35.71
C SER A 26 18.58 84.35 36.40
N TYR A 27 18.69 85.67 36.32
CA TYR A 27 19.51 86.45 37.25
C TYR A 27 18.69 87.60 37.84
N SER A 28 18.49 87.42 39.14
CA SER A 28 18.30 88.35 40.23
C SER A 28 18.49 89.84 39.93
N LYS A 29 17.37 90.53 40.08
CA LYS A 29 17.10 91.82 40.75
C LYS A 29 18.20 92.27 41.74
N GLU A 30 18.97 93.32 41.41
CA GLU A 30 19.68 94.17 42.38
C GLU A 30 19.83 95.63 41.89
N SER A 31 19.58 96.56 42.83
CA SER A 31 20.25 97.86 42.99
C SER A 31 19.94 99.03 42.05
N ILE A 32 18.92 99.79 42.42
CA ILE A 32 18.77 101.22 42.12
C ILE A 32 19.66 102.02 43.09
N THR A 33 20.66 102.70 42.55
CA THR A 33 21.48 103.67 43.28
C THR A 33 20.68 104.95 43.51
N SER A 34 20.47 105.28 44.80
CA SER A 34 19.97 106.58 45.23
C SER A 34 21.09 107.62 45.09
N ALA A 35 20.93 108.58 44.18
CA ALA A 35 21.80 109.74 44.09
C ALA A 35 21.09 110.97 44.69
N GLY A 36 21.57 111.33 45.89
CA GLY A 36 21.92 112.70 46.29
C GLY A 36 20.92 113.82 46.07
N ALA A 37 20.33 114.27 47.17
CA ALA A 37 19.77 115.60 47.34
C ALA A 37 20.83 116.71 47.19
N ASP A 38 20.45 117.78 46.50
CA ASP A 38 21.17 119.06 46.29
C ASP A 38 20.06 120.05 45.84
N SER A 39 19.88 121.29 46.27
CA SER A 39 20.69 122.26 47.00
C SER A 39 19.76 123.39 47.47
N GLY A 40 20.13 124.06 48.57
CA GLY A 40 20.07 125.53 48.67
C GLY A 40 18.72 126.22 48.73
N ASP A 41 18.17 126.31 49.94
CA ASP A 41 17.35 127.43 50.39
C ASP A 41 18.21 128.71 50.39
N ASP A 42 17.85 129.71 49.59
CA ASP A 42 18.34 131.09 49.71
C ASP A 42 17.17 132.05 49.38
N PHE A 43 16.40 132.42 50.40
CA PHE A 43 15.48 133.57 50.35
C PHE A 43 16.06 134.69 51.21
N ALA A 44 16.74 135.64 50.56
CA ALA A 44 17.00 136.95 51.13
C ALA A 44 15.66 137.68 51.34
N SER A 45 15.31 137.87 52.61
CA SER A 45 14.14 138.62 53.06
C SER A 45 14.49 140.10 53.13
N ASP A 46 14.50 140.75 51.96
CA ASP A 46 14.65 142.20 51.89
C ASP A 46 13.26 142.83 51.82
N GLY A 47 12.82 143.27 53.00
CA GLY A 47 11.60 144.03 53.19
C GLY A 47 11.73 145.42 52.59
N SER A 48 10.91 145.70 51.57
CA SER A 48 10.14 146.94 51.38
C SER A 48 9.54 146.90 49.98
N SER A 49 8.24 146.60 49.88
CA SER A 49 7.58 146.47 48.59
C SER A 49 6.11 146.86 48.71
N SER A 50 5.77 147.90 47.95
CA SER A 50 4.49 148.60 47.91
C SER A 50 3.33 147.66 47.56
N ARG A 51 2.09 148.03 47.92
CA ARG A 51 0.84 147.27 47.64
C ARG A 51 0.68 146.86 46.16
N ASP A 52 1.28 147.60 45.23
CA ASP A 52 1.29 147.30 43.79
C ASP A 52 2.24 146.14 43.41
N ASP A 53 3.32 145.91 44.16
CA ASP A 53 4.24 144.80 43.95
C ASP A 53 3.68 143.46 44.47
N LEU A 54 2.96 143.46 45.60
CA LEU A 54 2.28 142.25 46.10
C LEU A 54 1.24 141.76 45.09
N SER A 55 0.49 142.70 44.50
CA SER A 55 -0.49 142.42 43.45
C SER A 55 0.19 141.83 42.20
N SER A 56 1.36 142.37 41.82
CA SER A 56 2.18 141.85 40.72
C SER A 56 2.76 140.46 41.01
N GLN A 57 3.15 140.20 42.26
CA GLN A 57 3.66 138.89 42.70
C GLN A 57 2.56 137.83 42.71
N ILE A 58 1.33 138.19 43.12
CA ILE A 58 0.15 137.32 43.06
C ILE A 58 -0.20 137.00 41.60
N LEU A 59 -0.17 138.00 40.70
CA LEU A 59 -0.43 137.79 39.28
C LEU A 59 0.58 136.80 38.65
N ARG A 60 1.88 136.99 38.92
CA ARG A 60 2.94 136.07 38.46
C ARG A 60 2.77 134.66 39.02
N ARG A 61 2.40 134.52 40.29
CA ARG A 61 2.09 133.20 40.90
C ARG A 61 0.86 132.56 40.26
N ASN A 62 -0.20 133.31 40.00
CA ASN A 62 -1.39 132.81 39.29
C ASN A 62 -1.07 132.40 37.84
N ASP A 63 -0.19 133.13 37.15
CA ASP A 63 0.30 132.73 35.83
C ASP A 63 1.16 131.46 35.88
N GLN A 64 1.98 131.32 36.93
CA GLN A 64 2.76 130.10 37.16
C GLN A 64 1.85 128.90 37.49
N ILE A 65 0.82 129.09 38.32
CA ILE A 65 -0.19 128.08 38.62
C ILE A 65 -0.88 127.65 37.32
N ARG A 66 -1.38 128.59 36.51
CA ARG A 66 -1.99 128.26 35.21
C ARG A 66 -1.06 127.50 34.27
N LYS A 67 0.23 127.85 34.22
CA LYS A 67 1.24 127.11 33.45
C LYS A 67 1.47 125.69 33.99
N LEU A 68 1.46 125.51 35.30
CA LEU A 68 1.60 124.20 35.93
C LEU A 68 0.34 123.35 35.75
N GLU A 69 -0.84 123.95 35.82
CA GLU A 69 -2.13 123.31 35.52
C GLU A 69 -2.19 122.85 34.07
N ALA A 70 -1.75 123.66 33.11
CA ALA A 70 -1.65 123.28 31.70
C ALA A 70 -0.69 122.08 31.52
N LYS A 71 0.50 122.12 32.12
CA LYS A 71 1.46 121.00 32.09
C LYS A 71 0.89 119.72 32.73
N LEU A 72 0.19 119.84 33.86
CA LEU A 72 -0.49 118.72 34.52
C LEU A 72 -1.56 118.12 33.61
N SER A 73 -2.32 118.96 32.90
CA SER A 73 -3.29 118.52 31.90
C SER A 73 -2.62 117.78 30.75
N ASP A 74 -1.53 118.31 30.19
CA ASP A 74 -0.76 117.68 29.12
C ASP A 74 -0.20 116.31 29.55
N TYR A 75 0.33 116.21 30.78
CA TYR A 75 0.80 114.94 31.34
C TYR A 75 -0.35 113.95 31.57
N ALA A 76 -1.53 114.41 32.01
CA ALA A 76 -2.70 113.55 32.17
C ALA A 76 -3.20 113.01 30.81
N GLU A 77 -3.18 113.83 29.77
CA GLU A 77 -3.49 113.41 28.39
C GLU A 77 -2.44 112.44 27.86
N GLN A 78 -1.15 112.70 28.08
CA GLN A 78 -0.07 111.80 27.69
C GLN A 78 -0.20 110.44 28.38
N LEU A 79 -0.52 110.41 29.68
CA LEU A 79 -0.78 109.17 30.42
C LEU A 79 -1.98 108.40 29.86
N ARG A 80 -3.09 109.10 29.53
CA ARG A 80 -4.25 108.46 28.88
C ARG A 80 -3.90 107.89 27.51
N LEU A 81 -3.08 108.59 26.72
CA LEU A 81 -2.62 108.10 25.43
C LEU A 81 -1.72 106.87 25.59
N MET A 82 -0.77 106.91 26.52
CA MET A 82 0.11 105.79 26.86
C MET A 82 -0.65 104.59 27.40
N GLN A 83 -1.73 104.80 28.17
CA GLN A 83 -2.60 103.72 28.62
C GLN A 83 -3.34 103.08 27.44
N LYS A 84 -3.92 103.88 26.53
CA LYS A 84 -4.58 103.36 25.32
C LYS A 84 -3.63 102.58 24.41
N THR A 85 -2.37 103.02 24.29
CA THR A 85 -1.37 102.27 23.50
C THR A 85 -0.97 100.98 24.19
N LYS A 86 -0.79 100.99 25.52
CA LYS A 86 -0.57 99.78 26.32
C LYS A 86 -1.70 98.76 26.13
N ASP A 87 -2.96 99.16 26.31
CA ASP A 87 -4.11 98.27 26.19
C ASP A 87 -4.20 97.65 24.77
N LYS A 88 -3.92 98.44 23.72
CA LYS A 88 -3.87 97.93 22.35
C LYS A 88 -2.76 96.91 22.13
N LEU A 89 -1.58 97.14 22.73
CA LEU A 89 -0.46 96.21 22.64
C LEU A 89 -0.72 94.92 23.42
N GLU A 90 -1.36 95.01 24.59
CA GLU A 90 -1.78 93.84 25.37
C GLU A 90 -2.77 92.98 24.59
N ILE A 91 -3.82 93.59 24.00
CA ILE A 91 -4.79 92.86 23.15
C ILE A 91 -4.12 92.24 21.92
N ALA A 92 -3.18 92.96 21.28
CA ALA A 92 -2.46 92.43 20.13
C ALA A 92 -1.55 91.26 20.51
N LEU A 93 -0.92 91.32 21.68
CA LEU A 93 -0.09 90.25 22.21
C LEU A 93 -0.93 89.02 22.56
N GLU A 94 -2.05 89.20 23.25
CA GLU A 94 -2.99 88.12 23.60
C GLU A 94 -3.52 87.43 22.33
N LYS A 95 -4.01 88.20 21.35
CA LYS A 95 -4.45 87.65 20.06
C LYS A 95 -3.34 86.91 19.32
N HIS A 96 -2.11 87.43 19.34
CA HIS A 96 -0.97 86.76 18.73
C HIS A 96 -0.67 85.43 19.46
N GLN A 97 -0.66 85.42 20.80
CA GLN A 97 -0.46 84.23 21.62
C GLN A 97 -1.56 83.19 21.38
N ASP A 98 -2.83 83.58 21.40
CA ASP A 98 -3.97 82.70 21.09
C ASP A 98 -3.87 82.12 19.68
N SER A 99 -3.54 82.95 18.69
CA SER A 99 -3.37 82.47 17.31
C SER A 99 -2.20 81.49 17.18
N SER A 100 -1.13 81.68 17.95
CA SER A 100 0.03 80.79 17.96
C SER A 100 -0.28 79.48 18.69
N MET A 101 -0.96 79.53 19.83
CA MET A 101 -1.39 78.33 20.57
C MET A 101 -2.37 77.50 19.75
N ARG A 102 -3.34 78.15 19.10
CA ARG A 102 -4.31 77.47 18.22
C ARG A 102 -3.65 76.77 17.04
N LYS A 103 -2.69 77.42 16.38
CA LYS A 103 -1.92 76.78 15.29
C LYS A 103 -1.13 75.54 15.76
N LEU A 104 -0.51 75.62 16.94
CA LEU A 104 0.19 74.47 17.52
C LEU A 104 -0.78 73.34 17.89
N GLN A 105 -1.94 73.68 18.43
CA GLN A 105 -2.99 72.73 18.73
C GLN A 105 -3.51 72.04 17.46
N ASP A 106 -3.86 72.80 16.42
CA ASP A 106 -4.33 72.26 15.13
C ASP A 106 -3.28 71.35 14.48
N GLN A 107 -1.99 71.72 14.55
CA GLN A 107 -0.89 70.86 14.08
C GLN A 107 -0.80 69.56 14.90
N ASN A 108 -0.89 69.63 16.22
CA ASN A 108 -0.85 68.45 17.06
C ASN A 108 -2.06 67.52 16.80
N GLU A 109 -3.27 68.07 16.68
CA GLU A 109 -4.48 67.32 16.36
C GLU A 109 -4.39 66.64 15.00
N THR A 110 -3.92 67.34 13.97
CA THR A 110 -3.71 66.77 12.63
C THR A 110 -2.65 65.67 12.61
N HIS A 111 -1.55 65.83 13.34
CA HIS A 111 -0.53 64.78 13.50
C HIS A 111 -1.08 63.56 14.24
N GLN A 112 -1.83 63.75 15.32
CA GLN A 112 -2.46 62.65 16.06
C GLN A 112 -3.49 61.92 15.22
N ALA A 113 -4.35 62.64 14.50
CA ALA A 113 -5.32 62.06 13.58
C ALA A 113 -4.66 61.30 12.41
N SER A 114 -3.54 61.82 11.89
CA SER A 114 -2.74 61.11 10.88
C SER A 114 -2.15 59.81 11.42
N ARG A 115 -1.62 59.84 12.64
CA ARG A 115 -1.06 58.64 13.31
C ARG A 115 -2.14 57.61 13.64
N ALA A 116 -3.31 58.06 14.09
CA ALA A 116 -4.46 57.19 14.34
C ALA A 116 -4.94 56.51 13.04
N ARG A 117 -5.09 57.27 11.95
CA ARG A 117 -5.44 56.73 10.64
C ARG A 117 -4.45 55.67 10.14
N MET A 118 -3.15 55.90 10.27
CA MET A 118 -2.15 54.90 9.89
C MET A 118 -2.25 53.62 10.75
N ALA A 119 -2.55 53.75 12.04
CA ALA A 119 -2.73 52.60 12.93
C ALA A 119 -3.99 51.80 12.56
N GLU A 120 -5.09 52.49 12.26
CA GLU A 120 -6.35 51.88 11.79
C GLU A 120 -6.16 51.17 10.45
N ASP A 121 -5.51 51.80 9.47
CA ASP A 121 -5.23 51.20 8.17
C ASP A 121 -4.35 49.93 8.30
N MET A 122 -3.37 49.97 9.21
CA MET A 122 -2.52 48.80 9.51
C MET A 122 -3.33 47.69 10.18
N ALA A 123 -4.20 48.02 11.14
CA ALA A 123 -5.07 47.05 11.79
C ALA A 123 -6.04 46.38 10.79
N LEU A 124 -6.67 47.16 9.91
CA LEU A 124 -7.54 46.64 8.85
C LEU A 124 -6.78 45.76 7.86
N ALA A 125 -5.52 46.08 7.52
CA ALA A 125 -4.70 45.25 6.66
C ALA A 125 -4.36 43.90 7.31
N LEU A 126 -4.08 43.89 8.62
CA LEU A 126 -3.86 42.65 9.38
C LEU A 126 -5.12 41.81 9.47
N GLU A 127 -6.27 42.41 9.77
CA GLU A 127 -7.55 41.70 9.85
C GLU A 127 -7.94 41.07 8.51
N LYS A 128 -7.74 41.78 7.39
CA LYS A 128 -7.92 41.21 6.04
C LYS A 128 -7.01 40.02 5.80
N LYS A 129 -5.75 40.08 6.24
CA LYS A 129 -4.81 38.96 6.11
C LYS A 129 -5.24 37.78 6.97
N ASP A 130 -5.66 38.01 8.20
CA ASP A 130 -6.18 36.96 9.08
C ASP A 130 -7.40 36.28 8.47
N GLN A 131 -8.30 37.05 7.84
CA GLN A 131 -9.46 36.51 7.15
C GLN A 131 -9.06 35.69 5.92
N GLU A 132 -8.15 36.17 5.07
CA GLU A 132 -7.60 35.40 3.94
C GLU A 132 -6.99 34.07 4.41
N TRP A 133 -6.25 34.08 5.53
CA TRP A 133 -5.63 32.87 6.08
C TRP A 133 -6.67 31.91 6.62
N LYS A 134 -7.72 32.40 7.31
CA LYS A 134 -8.83 31.57 7.78
C LYS A 134 -9.57 30.89 6.62
N GLU A 135 -9.85 31.62 5.54
CA GLU A 135 -10.48 31.07 4.34
C GLU A 135 -9.61 30.00 3.67
N ARG A 136 -8.30 30.27 3.51
CA ARG A 136 -7.36 29.27 2.98
C ARG A 136 -7.29 28.02 3.86
N MET A 137 -7.26 28.18 5.18
CA MET A 137 -7.28 27.05 6.11
C MET A 137 -8.58 26.25 5.98
N SER A 138 -9.73 26.91 5.88
CA SER A 138 -11.02 26.24 5.67
C SER A 138 -11.04 25.44 4.35
N ILE A 139 -10.49 25.98 3.26
CA ILE A 139 -10.41 25.27 1.98
C ILE A 139 -9.49 24.05 2.10
N LEU A 140 -8.31 24.21 2.70
CA LEU A 140 -7.37 23.10 2.90
C LEU A 140 -7.94 22.02 3.83
N GLU A 141 -8.71 22.39 4.85
CA GLU A 141 -9.41 21.45 5.71
C GLU A 141 -10.49 20.68 4.92
N GLN A 142 -11.28 21.36 4.11
CA GLN A 142 -12.27 20.71 3.23
C GLN A 142 -11.59 19.73 2.25
N GLU A 143 -10.53 20.16 1.57
CA GLU A 143 -9.75 19.29 0.67
C GLU A 143 -9.18 18.08 1.41
N LYS A 144 -8.59 18.28 2.59
CA LYS A 144 -8.09 17.20 3.44
C LYS A 144 -9.19 16.20 3.78
N THR A 145 -10.39 16.66 4.15
CA THR A 145 -11.52 15.75 4.44
C THR A 145 -11.99 15.00 3.20
N SER A 146 -12.06 15.65 2.03
CA SER A 146 -12.45 15.00 0.78
C SER A 146 -11.46 13.92 0.34
N LEU A 147 -10.15 14.19 0.48
CA LEU A 147 -9.09 13.24 0.17
C LEU A 147 -9.06 12.07 1.16
N ALA A 148 -9.34 12.32 2.44
CA ALA A 148 -9.46 11.26 3.44
C ALA A 148 -10.62 10.32 3.11
N LEU A 149 -11.81 10.86 2.81
CA LEU A 149 -12.97 10.07 2.39
C LEU A 149 -12.67 9.25 1.12
N ARG A 150 -11.98 9.85 0.14
CA ARG A 150 -11.61 9.13 -1.09
C ARG A 150 -10.64 7.99 -0.83
N LEU A 151 -9.73 8.15 0.15
CA LEU A 151 -8.79 7.12 0.54
C LEU A 151 -9.52 5.97 1.26
N ASP A 152 -10.46 6.28 2.15
CA ASP A 152 -11.30 5.29 2.83
C ASP A 152 -12.15 4.49 1.83
N GLU A 153 -12.78 5.17 0.85
CA GLU A 153 -13.51 4.51 -0.24
C GLU A 153 -12.63 3.53 -1.03
N MET A 154 -11.40 3.93 -1.38
CA MET A 154 -10.48 3.04 -2.10
C MET A 154 -10.03 1.85 -1.24
N LEU A 155 -9.82 2.06 0.06
CA LEU A 155 -9.47 0.98 0.98
C LEU A 155 -10.62 -0.02 1.09
N GLU A 156 -11.86 0.45 1.22
CA GLU A 156 -13.04 -0.40 1.28
C GLU A 156 -13.25 -1.18 -0.04
N GLN A 157 -13.05 -0.52 -1.18
CA GLN A 157 -13.05 -1.19 -2.49
C GLN A 157 -11.96 -2.27 -2.58
N SER A 158 -10.74 -1.97 -2.11
CA SER A 158 -9.65 -2.95 -2.10
C SER A 158 -9.95 -4.14 -1.20
N LEU A 159 -10.56 -3.92 -0.04
CA LEU A 159 -10.98 -4.99 0.87
C LEU A 159 -12.08 -5.84 0.24
N SER A 160 -13.08 -5.22 -0.40
CA SER A 160 -14.14 -5.94 -1.11
C SER A 160 -13.60 -6.79 -2.26
N LEU A 161 -12.61 -6.28 -3.01
CA LEU A 161 -11.96 -7.05 -4.07
C LEU A 161 -11.16 -8.23 -3.53
N PHE A 162 -10.51 -8.07 -2.37
CA PHE A 162 -9.78 -9.15 -1.72
C PHE A 162 -10.74 -10.25 -1.25
N GLN A 163 -11.82 -9.89 -0.55
CA GLN A 163 -12.87 -10.83 -0.14
C GLN A 163 -13.45 -11.60 -1.32
N LYS A 164 -13.81 -10.92 -2.42
CA LYS A 164 -14.31 -11.57 -3.64
C LYS A 164 -13.29 -12.54 -4.24
N ARG A 165 -11.99 -12.24 -4.13
CA ARG A 165 -10.94 -13.12 -4.64
C ARG A 165 -10.78 -14.36 -3.76
N ASP A 166 -10.82 -14.19 -2.44
CA ASP A 166 -10.81 -15.31 -1.50
C ASP A 166 -12.04 -16.22 -1.73
N ASP A 167 -13.23 -15.64 -1.89
CA ASP A 167 -14.46 -16.39 -2.20
C ASP A 167 -14.34 -17.16 -3.53
N LEU A 168 -13.72 -16.54 -4.55
CA LEU A 168 -13.48 -17.19 -5.84
C LEU A 168 -12.48 -18.36 -5.72
N ASP A 169 -11.38 -18.16 -4.99
CA ASP A 169 -10.37 -19.20 -4.77
C ASP A 169 -10.97 -20.39 -3.99
N GLU A 170 -11.85 -20.14 -3.01
CA GLU A 170 -12.61 -21.20 -2.31
C GLU A 170 -13.54 -21.95 -3.27
N LEU A 171 -14.29 -21.23 -4.09
CA LEU A 171 -15.18 -21.83 -5.10
C LEU A 171 -14.40 -22.65 -6.15
N GLU A 172 -13.27 -22.16 -6.62
CA GLU A 172 -12.37 -22.91 -7.51
C GLU A 172 -11.85 -24.18 -6.83
N GLY A 173 -11.50 -24.10 -5.55
CA GLY A 173 -11.12 -25.27 -4.73
C GLY A 173 -12.24 -26.33 -4.68
N PHE A 174 -13.48 -25.91 -4.44
CA PHE A 174 -14.64 -26.82 -4.46
C PHE A 174 -14.88 -27.41 -5.86
N GLN A 175 -14.78 -26.62 -6.92
CA GLN A 175 -14.93 -27.09 -8.29
C GLN A 175 -13.85 -28.11 -8.66
N GLN A 176 -12.59 -27.87 -8.30
CA GLN A 176 -11.50 -28.81 -8.52
C GLN A 176 -11.71 -30.12 -7.76
N GLN A 177 -12.20 -30.05 -6.52
CA GLN A 177 -12.52 -31.23 -5.73
C GLN A 177 -13.64 -32.06 -6.38
N GLU A 178 -14.73 -31.43 -6.80
CA GLU A 178 -15.83 -32.12 -7.49
C GLU A 178 -15.38 -32.70 -8.84
N LEU A 179 -14.58 -31.95 -9.61
CA LEU A 179 -14.01 -32.45 -10.86
C LEU A 179 -13.12 -33.67 -10.62
N ALA A 180 -12.29 -33.67 -9.58
CA ALA A 180 -11.46 -34.82 -9.22
C ALA A 180 -12.30 -36.05 -8.83
N LYS A 181 -13.39 -35.86 -8.08
CA LYS A 181 -14.34 -36.92 -7.75
C LYS A 181 -14.99 -37.50 -9.01
N VAL A 182 -15.46 -36.65 -9.91
CA VAL A 182 -16.07 -37.07 -11.19
C VAL A 182 -15.05 -37.82 -12.05
N LYS A 183 -13.82 -37.30 -12.19
CA LYS A 183 -12.73 -37.97 -12.91
C LYS A 183 -12.45 -39.36 -12.36
N HIS A 184 -12.37 -39.50 -11.03
CA HIS A 184 -12.17 -40.79 -10.38
C HIS A 184 -13.34 -41.77 -10.63
N MET A 185 -14.58 -41.28 -10.54
CA MET A 185 -15.76 -42.10 -10.83
C MET A 185 -15.79 -42.55 -12.29
N LEU A 186 -15.42 -41.67 -13.23
CA LEU A 186 -15.41 -41.94 -14.65
C LEU A 186 -14.31 -42.95 -15.00
N LEU A 187 -13.09 -42.77 -14.49
CA LEU A 187 -11.98 -43.71 -14.68
C LEU A 187 -12.35 -45.12 -14.18
N ARG A 188 -12.98 -45.22 -12.99
CA ARG A 188 -13.50 -46.51 -12.49
C ARG A 188 -14.55 -47.12 -13.40
N LYS A 189 -15.39 -46.31 -14.03
CA LYS A 189 -16.43 -46.79 -14.95
C LYS A 189 -15.83 -47.26 -16.27
N GLU A 190 -14.84 -46.56 -16.80
CA GLU A 190 -14.07 -46.99 -17.97
C GLU A 190 -13.34 -48.31 -17.69
N GLU A 191 -12.69 -48.46 -16.53
CA GLU A 191 -12.07 -49.72 -16.13
C GLU A 191 -13.09 -50.88 -16.06
N GLN A 192 -14.28 -50.64 -15.50
CA GLN A 192 -15.36 -51.62 -15.44
C GLN A 192 -15.90 -51.99 -16.83
N LEU A 193 -16.06 -51.00 -17.72
CA LEU A 193 -16.49 -51.22 -19.10
C LEU A 193 -15.45 -52.03 -19.87
N GLY A 194 -14.16 -51.66 -19.79
CA GLY A 194 -13.09 -52.41 -20.43
C GLY A 194 -12.94 -53.84 -19.88
N GLN A 195 -13.25 -54.09 -18.61
CA GLN A 195 -13.36 -55.46 -18.08
C GLN A 195 -14.52 -56.21 -18.73
N ARG A 196 -15.69 -55.59 -18.85
CA ARG A 196 -16.88 -56.21 -19.46
C ARG A 196 -16.71 -56.46 -20.95
N GLU A 197 -16.06 -55.56 -21.67
CA GLU A 197 -15.72 -55.75 -23.09
C GLU A 197 -14.79 -56.94 -23.29
N ARG A 198 -13.75 -57.10 -22.46
CA ARG A 198 -12.87 -58.27 -22.50
C ARG A 198 -13.62 -59.57 -22.18
N GLU A 199 -14.48 -59.56 -21.16
CA GLU A 199 -15.35 -60.70 -20.84
C GLU A 199 -16.26 -61.07 -22.02
N LEU A 200 -16.83 -60.07 -22.70
CA LEU A 200 -17.72 -60.25 -23.84
C LEU A 200 -16.95 -60.80 -25.05
N GLN A 201 -15.77 -60.25 -25.37
CA GLN A 201 -14.88 -60.78 -26.41
C GLN A 201 -14.47 -62.23 -26.15
N GLN A 202 -14.14 -62.57 -24.89
CA GLN A 202 -13.83 -63.94 -24.52
C GLN A 202 -15.05 -64.87 -24.74
N LYS A 203 -16.25 -64.43 -24.34
CA LYS A 203 -17.48 -65.18 -24.56
C LYS A 203 -17.83 -65.33 -26.04
N GLU A 204 -17.59 -64.32 -26.86
CA GLU A 204 -17.75 -64.40 -28.31
C GLU A 204 -16.77 -65.41 -28.91
N ALA A 205 -15.50 -65.41 -28.49
CA ALA A 205 -14.52 -66.40 -28.93
C ALA A 205 -14.93 -67.83 -28.54
N GLU A 206 -15.36 -68.05 -27.28
CA GLU A 206 -15.91 -69.33 -26.81
C GLU A 206 -17.17 -69.75 -27.61
N LEU A 207 -18.02 -68.79 -27.96
CA LEU A 207 -19.20 -69.05 -28.78
C LEU A 207 -18.82 -69.41 -30.22
N HIS A 208 -17.78 -68.79 -30.78
CA HIS A 208 -17.25 -69.13 -32.09
C HIS A 208 -16.62 -70.53 -32.12
N THR A 209 -15.85 -70.91 -31.10
CA THR A 209 -15.28 -72.27 -31.01
C THR A 209 -16.38 -73.31 -30.88
N THR A 210 -17.35 -73.11 -29.98
CA THR A 210 -18.48 -74.04 -29.82
C THR A 210 -19.34 -74.15 -31.07
N LYS A 211 -19.55 -73.05 -31.83
CA LYS A 211 -20.20 -73.10 -33.15
C LYS A 211 -19.41 -73.95 -34.15
N LYS A 212 -18.08 -73.80 -34.18
CA LYS A 212 -17.22 -74.60 -35.05
C LYS A 212 -17.29 -76.08 -34.67
N ASP A 213 -17.16 -76.39 -33.38
CA ASP A 213 -17.24 -77.76 -32.87
C ASP A 213 -18.61 -78.39 -33.18
N LEU A 214 -19.69 -77.62 -33.05
CA LEU A 214 -21.03 -78.06 -33.44
C LEU A 214 -21.14 -78.34 -34.93
N ALA A 215 -20.59 -77.47 -35.79
CA ALA A 215 -20.58 -77.68 -37.24
C ALA A 215 -19.75 -78.92 -37.63
N GLU A 216 -18.60 -79.13 -36.98
CA GLU A 216 -17.79 -80.34 -37.16
C GLU A 216 -18.54 -81.59 -36.72
N ALA A 217 -19.22 -81.55 -35.56
CA ALA A 217 -20.05 -82.65 -35.08
C ALA A 217 -21.22 -82.94 -36.03
N GLN A 218 -21.90 -81.91 -36.54
CA GLN A 218 -22.94 -82.03 -37.56
C GLN A 218 -22.39 -82.65 -38.85
N GLY A 219 -21.20 -82.24 -39.30
CA GLY A 219 -20.52 -82.81 -40.47
C GLY A 219 -20.16 -84.28 -40.27
N LYS A 220 -19.64 -84.66 -39.10
CA LYS A 220 -19.38 -86.06 -38.74
C LYS A 220 -20.67 -86.89 -38.74
N LEU A 221 -21.76 -86.34 -38.19
CA LEU A 221 -23.05 -87.02 -38.14
C LEU A 221 -23.66 -87.19 -39.54
N TRP A 222 -23.48 -86.22 -40.44
CA TRP A 222 -23.83 -86.34 -41.85
C TRP A 222 -23.02 -87.43 -42.55
N ASN A 223 -21.69 -87.43 -42.38
CA ASN A 223 -20.82 -88.43 -42.96
C ASN A 223 -21.16 -89.84 -42.47
N LEU A 224 -21.36 -90.04 -41.17
CA LEU A 224 -21.85 -91.30 -40.61
C LEU A 224 -23.23 -91.67 -41.18
N GLY A 225 -24.12 -90.71 -41.38
CA GLY A 225 -25.41 -90.93 -42.04
C GLY A 225 -25.27 -91.39 -43.50
N VAL A 226 -24.29 -90.86 -44.24
CA VAL A 226 -23.96 -91.29 -45.61
C VAL A 226 -23.29 -92.66 -45.60
N GLU A 227 -22.30 -92.88 -44.74
CA GLU A 227 -21.62 -94.16 -44.55
C GLU A 227 -22.60 -95.25 -44.14
N HIS A 228 -23.56 -95.00 -43.25
CA HIS A 228 -24.63 -95.96 -42.94
C HIS A 228 -25.56 -96.22 -44.13
N LYS A 229 -25.72 -95.23 -45.03
CA LYS A 229 -26.53 -95.38 -46.24
C LYS A 229 -25.78 -96.13 -47.35
N GLU A 230 -24.45 -95.97 -47.42
CA GLU A 230 -23.55 -96.70 -48.32
C GLU A 230 -23.21 -98.10 -47.82
N GLN A 231 -23.01 -98.31 -46.52
CA GLN A 231 -22.87 -99.65 -45.91
C GLN A 231 -24.18 -100.45 -45.94
N LEU A 232 -25.31 -99.80 -46.21
CA LEU A 232 -26.53 -100.45 -46.65
C LEU A 232 -26.57 -100.54 -48.19
N THR A 233 -25.48 -101.03 -48.80
CA THR A 233 -25.50 -101.40 -50.22
C THR A 233 -26.54 -102.48 -50.45
N ASP A 234 -27.15 -102.46 -51.65
CA ASP A 234 -28.07 -103.50 -52.09
C ASP A 234 -27.42 -104.90 -52.07
N GLU A 235 -26.08 -104.98 -52.09
CA GLU A 235 -25.29 -106.21 -51.97
C GLU A 235 -25.42 -106.90 -50.60
N ASP A 236 -25.41 -106.18 -49.48
CA ASP A 236 -25.60 -106.81 -48.15
C ASP A 236 -27.05 -107.24 -47.94
N LYS A 237 -28.01 -106.50 -48.51
CA LYS A 237 -29.42 -106.91 -48.54
C LYS A 237 -29.62 -108.15 -49.42
N GLU A 238 -28.99 -108.23 -50.59
CA GLU A 238 -29.03 -109.41 -51.47
C GLU A 238 -28.31 -110.62 -50.88
N ARG A 239 -27.19 -110.42 -50.19
CA ARG A 239 -26.43 -111.50 -49.54
C ARG A 239 -27.18 -112.10 -48.36
N VAL A 240 -27.84 -111.26 -47.54
CA VAL A 240 -28.73 -111.73 -46.46
C VAL A 240 -29.98 -112.42 -47.04
N LEU A 241 -30.52 -111.94 -48.16
CA LEU A 241 -31.62 -112.60 -48.85
C LEU A 241 -31.22 -113.98 -49.39
N LEU A 242 -30.03 -114.12 -49.98
CA LEU A 242 -29.50 -115.41 -50.46
C LEU A 242 -29.28 -116.39 -49.30
N ASP A 243 -28.63 -115.95 -48.21
CA ASP A 243 -28.41 -116.79 -47.01
C ASP A 243 -29.74 -117.24 -46.37
N LEU A 244 -30.74 -116.36 -46.33
CA LEU A 244 -32.08 -116.70 -45.83
C LEU A 244 -32.80 -117.65 -46.80
N GLN A 245 -32.65 -117.47 -48.11
CA GLN A 245 -33.28 -118.32 -49.12
C GLN A 245 -32.66 -119.73 -49.16
N GLU A 246 -31.36 -119.85 -48.92
CA GLU A 246 -30.67 -121.13 -48.80
C GLU A 246 -31.04 -121.85 -47.49
N LYS A 247 -31.17 -121.11 -46.38
CA LYS A 247 -31.72 -121.66 -45.12
C LYS A 247 -33.18 -122.09 -45.24
N VAL A 248 -34.03 -121.32 -45.91
CA VAL A 248 -35.42 -121.72 -46.18
C VAL A 248 -35.43 -122.97 -47.05
N SER A 249 -34.62 -123.04 -48.10
CA SER A 249 -34.50 -124.25 -48.94
C SER A 249 -34.00 -125.47 -48.17
N SER A 250 -33.06 -125.29 -47.23
CA SER A 250 -32.56 -126.33 -46.33
C SER A 250 -33.64 -126.80 -45.35
N LEU A 251 -34.34 -125.86 -44.71
CA LEU A 251 -35.45 -126.16 -43.78
C LEU A 251 -36.63 -126.82 -44.50
N GLU A 252 -36.95 -126.42 -45.73
CA GLU A 252 -37.98 -127.06 -46.54
C GLU A 252 -37.61 -128.50 -46.94
N ARG A 253 -36.33 -128.79 -47.19
CA ARG A 253 -35.85 -130.19 -47.42
C ARG A 253 -35.95 -131.04 -46.16
N ARG A 254 -35.63 -130.47 -44.99
CA ARG A 254 -35.83 -131.10 -43.68
C ARG A 254 -37.32 -131.37 -43.41
N LEU A 255 -38.22 -130.42 -43.72
CA LEU A 255 -39.66 -130.56 -43.50
C LEU A 255 -40.32 -131.58 -44.44
N ARG A 256 -39.82 -131.72 -45.68
CA ARG A 256 -40.32 -132.71 -46.67
C ARG A 256 -39.91 -134.16 -46.37
N GLY A 257 -39.07 -134.40 -45.35
CA GLY A 257 -38.68 -135.76 -44.92
C GLY A 257 -37.76 -136.50 -45.89
N ASN A 258 -37.09 -135.80 -46.80
CA ASN A 258 -36.31 -136.38 -47.90
C ASN A 258 -34.81 -136.55 -47.57
N LEU A 259 -34.43 -136.55 -46.29
CA LEU A 259 -33.04 -136.67 -45.85
C LEU A 259 -32.88 -137.99 -45.09
N SER A 260 -31.86 -138.77 -45.44
CA SER A 260 -31.46 -139.94 -44.68
C SER A 260 -30.86 -139.52 -43.33
N GLU A 261 -30.92 -140.40 -42.32
CA GLU A 261 -30.44 -140.10 -40.95
C GLU A 261 -28.95 -139.70 -40.95
N ASP A 262 -28.14 -140.32 -41.82
CA ASP A 262 -26.73 -139.98 -42.04
C ASP A 262 -26.50 -138.64 -42.75
N GLU A 263 -27.43 -138.20 -43.60
CA GLU A 263 -27.38 -136.87 -44.23
C GLU A 263 -27.77 -135.77 -43.24
N LEU A 264 -28.76 -136.01 -42.38
CA LEU A 264 -29.15 -135.07 -41.34
C LEU A 264 -28.01 -134.85 -40.34
N LEU A 265 -27.33 -135.92 -39.93
CA LEU A 265 -26.18 -135.84 -39.02
C LEU A 265 -25.03 -135.04 -39.65
N ARG A 266 -24.81 -135.20 -40.96
CA ARG A 266 -23.78 -134.48 -41.72
C ARG A 266 -24.11 -133.00 -41.88
N GLU A 267 -25.36 -132.66 -42.15
CA GLU A 267 -25.82 -131.27 -42.18
C GLU A 267 -25.67 -130.61 -40.81
N LEU A 268 -26.02 -131.30 -39.72
CA LEU A 268 -25.85 -130.79 -38.35
C LEU A 268 -24.36 -130.64 -37.96
N LEU A 269 -23.51 -131.58 -38.38
CA LEU A 269 -22.06 -131.47 -38.17
C LEU A 269 -21.46 -130.30 -38.97
N ASN A 270 -21.92 -130.06 -40.20
CA ASN A 270 -21.51 -128.92 -41.01
C ASN A 270 -22.03 -127.60 -40.44
N GLU A 271 -23.26 -127.57 -39.91
CA GLU A 271 -23.80 -126.39 -39.20
C GLU A 271 -22.99 -126.12 -37.92
N LYS A 272 -22.66 -127.16 -37.16
CA LYS A 272 -21.83 -127.06 -35.96
C LYS A 272 -20.42 -126.55 -36.28
N SER A 273 -19.75 -127.13 -37.29
CA SER A 273 -18.40 -126.69 -37.68
C SER A 273 -18.41 -125.27 -38.24
N ALA A 274 -19.44 -124.88 -39.01
CA ALA A 274 -19.61 -123.52 -39.49
C ALA A 274 -19.85 -122.52 -38.35
N LEU A 275 -20.59 -122.91 -37.30
CA LEU A 275 -20.80 -122.08 -36.11
C LEU A 275 -19.54 -121.98 -35.26
N GLU A 276 -18.76 -123.07 -35.12
CA GLU A 276 -17.46 -123.05 -34.44
C GLU A 276 -16.46 -122.16 -35.19
N GLN A 277 -16.42 -122.24 -36.52
CA GLN A 277 -15.60 -121.36 -37.37
C GLN A 277 -16.01 -119.89 -37.21
N LYS A 278 -17.32 -119.58 -37.27
CA LYS A 278 -17.83 -118.21 -37.07
C LYS A 278 -17.50 -117.67 -35.68
N LEU A 279 -17.56 -118.50 -34.64
CA LEU A 279 -17.17 -118.10 -33.30
C LEU A 279 -15.67 -117.77 -33.23
N GLU A 280 -14.82 -118.57 -33.87
CA GLU A 280 -13.38 -118.33 -33.90
C GLU A 280 -13.03 -117.09 -34.72
N ASP A 281 -13.68 -116.86 -35.87
CA ASP A 281 -13.52 -115.65 -36.67
C ASP A 281 -13.94 -114.39 -35.89
N THR A 282 -15.04 -114.45 -35.13
CA THR A 282 -15.44 -113.33 -34.26
C THR A 282 -14.44 -113.07 -33.13
N ARG A 283 -13.81 -114.12 -32.58
CA ARG A 283 -12.75 -113.97 -31.58
C ARG A 283 -11.49 -113.35 -32.17
N ALA A 284 -11.09 -113.78 -33.37
CA ALA A 284 -9.96 -113.20 -34.08
C ALA A 284 -10.19 -111.71 -34.39
N GLY A 285 -11.37 -111.36 -34.90
CA GLY A 285 -11.73 -109.96 -35.17
C GLY A 285 -11.78 -109.08 -33.92
N LEU A 286 -12.23 -109.60 -32.77
CA LEU A 286 -12.18 -108.87 -31.51
C LEU A 286 -10.75 -108.67 -30.99
N LEU A 287 -9.86 -109.63 -31.25
CA LEU A 287 -8.45 -109.54 -30.88
C LEU A 287 -7.73 -108.47 -31.71
N GLU A 288 -7.99 -108.42 -33.02
CA GLU A 288 -7.46 -107.42 -33.94
C GLU A 288 -8.00 -106.01 -33.63
N ALA A 289 -9.30 -105.87 -33.34
CA ALA A 289 -9.87 -104.61 -32.90
C ALA A 289 -9.23 -104.12 -31.58
N ARG A 290 -8.95 -105.03 -30.65
CA ARG A 290 -8.28 -104.69 -29.37
C ARG A 290 -6.84 -104.24 -29.57
N THR A 291 -6.07 -104.86 -30.49
CA THR A 291 -4.70 -104.43 -30.79
C THR A 291 -4.69 -103.06 -31.48
N ASN A 292 -5.57 -102.84 -32.45
CA ASN A 292 -5.69 -101.55 -33.13
C ASN A 292 -6.07 -100.44 -32.15
N HIS A 293 -6.95 -100.72 -31.19
CA HIS A 293 -7.30 -99.76 -30.16
C HIS A 293 -6.12 -99.45 -29.22
N ALA A 294 -5.33 -100.45 -28.82
CA ALA A 294 -4.12 -100.25 -28.02
C ALA A 294 -3.05 -99.41 -28.73
N ASP A 295 -2.90 -99.57 -30.05
CA ASP A 295 -1.97 -98.78 -30.86
C ASP A 295 -2.43 -97.32 -31.00
N THR A 296 -3.74 -97.08 -31.17
CA THR A 296 -4.28 -95.71 -31.20
C THR A 296 -4.12 -94.99 -29.85
N VAL A 297 -4.32 -95.68 -28.74
CA VAL A 297 -4.10 -95.13 -27.39
C VAL A 297 -2.63 -94.80 -27.16
N SER A 298 -1.70 -95.69 -27.58
CA SER A 298 -0.26 -95.41 -27.51
C SER A 298 0.16 -94.20 -28.36
N SER A 299 -0.45 -94.01 -29.54
CA SER A 299 -0.21 -92.85 -30.40
C SER A 299 -0.73 -91.54 -29.78
N LEU A 300 -1.89 -91.58 -29.12
CA LEU A 300 -2.46 -90.43 -28.42
C LEU A 300 -1.64 -90.05 -27.17
N GLU A 301 -1.15 -91.03 -26.40
CA GLU A 301 -0.24 -90.78 -25.26
C GLU A 301 1.10 -90.16 -25.71
N ALA A 302 1.62 -90.55 -26.89
CA ALA A 302 2.82 -89.96 -27.47
C ALA A 302 2.61 -88.52 -28.00
N GLN A 303 1.39 -88.14 -28.38
CA GLN A 303 1.06 -86.75 -28.77
C GLN A 303 0.90 -85.83 -27.56
N VAL A 304 0.35 -86.33 -26.45
CA VAL A 304 0.12 -85.54 -25.22
C VAL A 304 1.43 -85.22 -24.48
N ASN A 305 2.47 -86.05 -24.61
CA ASN A 305 3.75 -85.90 -23.91
C ASN A 305 4.88 -85.23 -24.72
N ARG A 306 4.61 -84.53 -25.84
CA ARG A 306 5.65 -83.83 -26.62
C ARG A 306 5.91 -82.41 -26.06
N PRO A 307 7.10 -82.10 -25.51
CA PRO A 307 7.46 -80.72 -25.15
C PRO A 307 7.75 -79.89 -26.41
N LEU A 308 7.27 -78.64 -26.45
CA LEU A 308 7.52 -77.68 -27.54
C LEU A 308 9.02 -77.34 -27.69
N PRO A 309 9.58 -77.23 -28.92
CA PRO A 309 10.98 -76.89 -29.14
C PRO A 309 11.31 -75.43 -28.76
N PRO A 310 12.51 -75.14 -28.23
CA PRO A 310 12.92 -73.81 -27.76
C PRO A 310 12.99 -72.73 -28.86
N HIS A 311 13.04 -73.13 -30.14
CA HIS A 311 13.17 -72.20 -31.27
C HIS A 311 11.90 -71.38 -31.53
N GLN A 312 10.71 -71.96 -31.28
CA GLN A 312 9.43 -71.26 -31.45
C GLN A 312 9.14 -70.27 -30.32
N ARG A 313 9.66 -70.52 -29.11
CA ARG A 313 9.60 -69.56 -27.99
C ARG A 313 10.43 -68.30 -28.27
N SER A 314 11.58 -68.44 -28.94
CA SER A 314 12.43 -67.30 -29.28
C SER A 314 11.81 -66.40 -30.36
N ILE A 315 11.06 -66.97 -31.32
CA ILE A 315 10.43 -66.20 -32.41
C ILE A 315 9.26 -65.35 -31.88
N LEU A 316 8.41 -65.93 -31.02
CA LEU A 316 7.28 -65.20 -30.42
C LEU A 316 7.73 -64.06 -29.49
N VAL A 317 8.87 -64.22 -28.81
CA VAL A 317 9.44 -63.16 -27.96
C VAL A 317 9.99 -62.01 -28.81
N SER A 318 10.70 -62.31 -29.91
CA SER A 318 11.21 -61.27 -30.80
C SER A 318 10.10 -60.54 -31.59
N GLU A 319 9.01 -61.23 -31.94
CA GLU A 319 7.83 -60.59 -32.57
C GLU A 319 7.13 -59.62 -31.60
N LEU A 320 6.97 -60.02 -30.33
CA LEU A 320 6.43 -59.16 -29.28
C LEU A 320 7.35 -57.99 -28.91
N GLU A 321 8.67 -58.17 -28.96
CA GLU A 321 9.64 -57.09 -28.72
C GLU A 321 9.58 -56.01 -29.82
N VAL A 322 9.46 -56.42 -31.09
CA VAL A 322 9.32 -55.49 -32.23
C VAL A 322 7.96 -54.75 -32.21
N GLU A 323 6.90 -55.42 -31.77
CA GLU A 323 5.57 -54.80 -31.61
C GLU A 323 5.54 -53.77 -30.47
N VAL A 324 6.25 -54.04 -29.36
CA VAL A 324 6.43 -53.09 -28.26
C VAL A 324 7.30 -51.89 -28.69
N GLU A 325 8.35 -52.09 -29.49
CA GLU A 325 9.19 -51.00 -30.01
C GLU A 325 8.43 -50.11 -31.02
N THR A 326 7.58 -50.69 -31.86
CA THR A 326 6.76 -49.94 -32.83
C THR A 326 5.64 -49.14 -32.15
N LEU A 327 4.99 -49.68 -31.12
CA LEU A 327 4.00 -48.94 -30.32
C LEU A 327 4.65 -47.84 -29.46
N THR A 328 5.90 -48.02 -29.03
CA THR A 328 6.66 -47.00 -28.28
C THR A 328 7.08 -45.83 -29.18
N LEU A 329 7.37 -46.08 -30.46
CA LEU A 329 7.67 -45.03 -31.45
C LEU A 329 6.43 -44.24 -31.90
N GLN A 330 5.23 -44.84 -31.87
CA GLN A 330 3.97 -44.13 -32.16
C GLN A 330 3.57 -43.12 -31.07
N LEU A 331 4.11 -43.25 -29.85
CA LEU A 331 3.85 -42.32 -28.74
C LEU A 331 4.85 -41.14 -28.66
N GLN A 332 5.82 -41.06 -29.58
CA GLN A 332 6.81 -39.99 -29.66
C GLN A 332 6.92 -39.40 -31.08
N ALA A 333 5.81 -38.85 -31.61
CA ALA A 333 5.85 -37.84 -32.67
C ALA A 333 4.70 -36.83 -32.49
N PRO A 334 4.95 -35.51 -32.66
CA PRO A 334 3.94 -34.48 -32.46
C PRO A 334 3.19 -34.23 -33.77
N GLU A 335 1.93 -34.64 -33.87
CA GLU A 335 1.02 -34.23 -34.94
C GLU A 335 -0.28 -33.61 -34.39
N VAL A 336 -0.33 -32.28 -34.52
CA VAL A 336 -1.40 -31.46 -35.11
C VAL A 336 -2.87 -31.85 -34.81
N CYS A 337 -3.47 -30.98 -33.97
CA CYS A 337 -4.84 -30.47 -33.98
C CYS A 337 -6.01 -31.39 -34.40
N GLU A 338 -6.83 -31.76 -33.41
CA GLU A 338 -8.28 -31.66 -33.56
C GLU A 338 -8.80 -30.51 -32.69
N THR A 339 -9.47 -29.57 -33.35
CA THR A 339 -10.18 -28.44 -32.75
C THR A 339 -11.46 -28.93 -32.09
N ASP A 340 -11.36 -29.26 -30.81
CA ASP A 340 -12.53 -29.33 -29.96
C ASP A 340 -12.85 -27.97 -29.35
N GLN A 341 -14.15 -27.70 -29.31
CA GLN A 341 -14.81 -26.43 -29.05
C GLN A 341 -14.50 -25.90 -27.64
N ASN A 342 -13.39 -25.20 -27.50
CA ASN A 342 -13.28 -24.11 -26.54
C ASN A 342 -13.82 -22.84 -27.22
N GLY A 343 -14.66 -22.07 -26.50
CA GLY A 343 -15.31 -20.88 -27.03
C GLY A 343 -14.36 -20.05 -27.90
N SER A 344 -14.78 -19.78 -29.14
CA SER A 344 -14.02 -19.00 -30.11
C SER A 344 -13.60 -17.67 -29.49
N VAL A 345 -12.37 -17.59 -28.97
CA VAL A 345 -11.64 -16.35 -28.79
C VAL A 345 -11.44 -15.82 -30.20
N THR A 346 -12.24 -14.83 -30.58
CA THR A 346 -12.18 -14.25 -31.92
C THR A 346 -10.82 -13.57 -32.10
N VAL A 347 -10.36 -13.41 -33.34
CA VAL A 347 -9.14 -12.63 -33.64
C VAL A 347 -9.23 -11.24 -33.01
N ASP A 348 -10.44 -10.68 -32.93
CA ASP A 348 -10.75 -9.42 -32.26
C ASP A 348 -10.50 -9.46 -30.74
N ASP A 349 -10.81 -10.57 -30.05
CA ASP A 349 -10.53 -10.73 -28.62
C ASP A 349 -9.03 -10.83 -28.35
N LEU A 350 -8.30 -11.49 -29.25
CA LEU A 350 -6.85 -11.65 -29.17
C LEU A 350 -6.14 -10.30 -29.43
N ASP A 351 -6.61 -9.54 -30.41
CA ASP A 351 -6.15 -8.18 -30.69
C ASP A 351 -6.50 -7.21 -29.55
N HIS A 352 -7.70 -7.34 -28.97
CA HIS A 352 -8.12 -6.53 -27.82
C HIS A 352 -7.24 -6.80 -26.60
N MET A 353 -6.98 -8.08 -26.28
CA MET A 353 -6.06 -8.50 -25.23
C MET A 353 -4.63 -8.00 -25.47
N GLN A 354 -4.12 -8.10 -26.70
CA GLN A 354 -2.79 -7.60 -27.04
C GLN A 354 -2.69 -6.07 -26.97
N LYS A 355 -3.77 -5.36 -27.29
CA LYS A 355 -3.84 -3.90 -27.16
C LYS A 355 -3.91 -3.49 -25.69
N ALA A 356 -4.74 -4.15 -24.88
CA ALA A 356 -4.83 -3.93 -23.45
C ALA A 356 -3.48 -4.18 -22.75
N ASN A 357 -2.75 -5.23 -23.14
CA ASN A 357 -1.40 -5.48 -22.62
C ASN A 357 -0.43 -4.36 -22.98
N ARG A 358 -0.43 -3.87 -24.23
CA ARG A 358 0.41 -2.74 -24.64
C ARG A 358 0.07 -1.46 -23.87
N ASP A 359 -1.21 -1.19 -23.63
CA ASP A 359 -1.66 -0.02 -22.87
C ASP A 359 -1.27 -0.13 -21.37
N LEU A 360 -1.36 -1.32 -20.79
CA LEU A 360 -0.91 -1.60 -19.42
C LEU A 360 0.62 -1.48 -19.28
N GLU A 361 1.38 -2.02 -20.23
CA GLU A 361 2.84 -1.86 -20.29
C GLU A 361 3.24 -0.39 -20.39
N GLN A 362 2.54 0.39 -21.23
CA GLN A 362 2.75 1.83 -21.35
C GLN A 362 2.46 2.56 -20.04
N GLN A 363 1.33 2.26 -19.38
CA GLN A 363 0.99 2.82 -18.07
C GLN A 363 2.01 2.46 -17.00
N LEU A 364 2.51 1.22 -16.98
CA LEU A 364 3.56 0.80 -16.06
C LEU A 364 4.86 1.57 -16.32
N SER A 365 5.21 1.80 -17.59
CA SER A 365 6.35 2.63 -17.99
C SER A 365 6.22 4.06 -17.43
N ASP A 366 5.04 4.67 -17.58
CA ASP A 366 4.81 6.06 -17.18
C ASP A 366 4.72 6.22 -15.67
N LYS A 367 4.05 5.29 -14.96
CA LYS A 367 4.07 5.24 -13.49
C LYS A 367 5.49 5.05 -12.96
N ASN A 368 6.32 4.22 -13.59
CA ASN A 368 7.72 4.07 -13.21
C ASN A 368 8.54 5.36 -13.39
N LYS A 369 8.26 6.17 -14.43
CA LYS A 369 8.88 7.50 -14.58
C LYS A 369 8.45 8.44 -13.45
N THR A 370 7.17 8.46 -13.09
CA THR A 370 6.65 9.26 -11.97
C THR A 370 7.28 8.85 -10.64
N ILE A 371 7.43 7.55 -10.38
CA ILE A 371 8.10 7.04 -9.17
C ILE A 371 9.54 7.55 -9.12
N LYS A 372 10.29 7.48 -10.23
CA LYS A 372 11.67 8.01 -10.28
C LYS A 372 11.72 9.51 -9.99
N GLN A 373 10.79 10.29 -10.54
CA GLN A 373 10.71 11.73 -10.26
C GLN A 373 10.38 12.02 -8.78
N LEU A 374 9.45 11.29 -8.20
CA LEU A 374 9.11 11.43 -6.77
C LEU A 374 10.29 11.04 -5.89
N GLN A 375 10.98 9.95 -6.18
CA GLN A 375 12.20 9.53 -5.47
C GLN A 375 13.30 10.60 -5.54
N GLN A 376 13.47 11.23 -6.70
CA GLN A 376 14.44 12.32 -6.85
C GLN A 376 14.07 13.56 -6.02
N ARG A 377 12.79 13.98 -6.04
CA ARG A 377 12.30 15.08 -5.18
C ARG A 377 12.48 14.77 -3.71
N LEU A 378 12.22 13.53 -3.29
CA LEU A 378 12.36 13.09 -1.91
C LEU A 378 13.84 13.10 -1.46
N ALA A 379 14.77 12.73 -2.36
CA ALA A 379 16.21 12.83 -2.11
C ALA A 379 16.70 14.29 -2.00
N GLU A 380 16.15 15.19 -2.81
CA GLU A 380 16.45 16.64 -2.74
C GLU A 380 15.93 17.28 -1.46
N LEU A 381 14.70 16.94 -1.05
CA LEU A 381 14.10 17.32 0.23
C LEU A 381 14.92 16.81 1.42
N LYS A 382 15.33 15.54 1.38
CA LYS A 382 16.19 14.96 2.41
C LYS A 382 17.52 15.73 2.54
N ARG A 383 18.14 16.09 1.41
CA ARG A 383 19.37 16.91 1.41
C ARG A 383 19.16 18.32 1.96
N THR A 384 18.02 18.95 1.69
CA THR A 384 17.71 20.29 2.21
C THR A 384 17.43 20.23 3.71
N LEU A 385 16.61 19.29 4.17
CA LEU A 385 16.34 19.10 5.60
C LEU A 385 17.62 18.76 6.37
N GLN A 386 18.50 17.92 5.82
CA GLN A 386 19.76 17.57 6.46
C GLN A 386 20.72 18.77 6.56
N LYS A 387 20.71 19.68 5.57
CA LYS A 387 21.47 20.94 5.64
C LYS A 387 20.91 21.91 6.69
N GLU A 388 19.60 22.03 6.79
CA GLU A 388 18.95 22.86 7.82
C GLU A 388 19.19 22.31 9.23
N LEU A 389 19.15 20.99 9.42
CA LEU A 389 19.44 20.35 10.70
C LEU A 389 20.88 20.62 11.15
N VAL A 390 21.84 20.48 10.24
CA VAL A 390 23.27 20.75 10.52
C VAL A 390 23.51 22.24 10.81
N ARG A 391 22.82 23.16 10.12
CA ARG A 391 22.86 24.59 10.46
C ARG A 391 22.32 24.85 11.86
N HIS A 392 21.21 24.21 12.21
CA HIS A 392 20.59 24.35 13.52
C HIS A 392 21.44 23.76 14.66
N GLU A 393 22.21 22.70 14.40
CA GLU A 393 23.21 22.14 15.34
C GLU A 393 24.41 23.08 15.55
N ILE A 394 24.87 23.75 14.49
CA ILE A 394 25.97 24.72 14.57
C ILE A 394 25.52 25.99 15.34
N ASP A 395 24.31 26.47 15.08
CA ASP A 395 23.75 27.64 15.78
C ASP A 395 23.43 27.36 17.26
N MET A 396 23.05 26.12 17.61
CA MET A 396 22.85 25.69 19.02
C MET A 396 24.17 25.51 19.79
N ASN A 397 25.22 25.01 19.15
CA ASN A 397 26.53 24.82 19.81
C ASN A 397 27.28 26.13 20.09
N ALA A 398 26.94 27.22 19.39
CA ALA A 398 27.52 28.54 19.65
C ALA A 398 26.98 29.22 20.93
N GLY A 399 25.84 28.76 21.48
CA GLY A 399 25.14 29.44 22.59
C GLY A 399 25.26 28.80 23.98
N CYS A 400 25.82 27.60 24.12
CA CYS A 400 25.72 26.80 25.36
C CYS A 400 27.06 26.29 25.89
N SER A 401 28.11 27.12 25.94
CA SER A 401 29.45 26.68 26.36
C SER A 401 29.48 26.02 27.76
N ASN A 402 28.66 26.48 28.72
CA ASN A 402 28.66 25.95 30.09
C ASN A 402 27.75 24.73 30.29
N LEU A 403 26.59 24.66 29.60
CA LEU A 403 25.66 23.53 29.70
C LEU A 403 26.22 22.29 28.97
N CYS A 404 26.94 22.51 27.86
CA CYS A 404 27.61 21.44 27.12
C CYS A 404 28.77 20.84 27.92
N LEU A 405 29.54 21.66 28.65
CA LEU A 405 30.60 21.18 29.54
C LEU A 405 30.05 20.31 30.68
N LEU A 406 28.93 20.70 31.30
CA LEU A 406 28.30 19.91 32.36
C LEU A 406 27.67 18.60 31.83
N THR A 407 27.10 18.64 30.61
CA THR A 407 26.53 17.45 29.95
C THR A 407 27.61 16.45 29.54
N LEU A 408 28.78 16.95 29.09
CA LEU A 408 29.97 16.14 28.85
C LEU A 408 30.51 15.53 30.16
N TYR A 409 30.49 16.28 31.27
CA TYR A 409 30.90 15.77 32.58
C TYR A 409 29.94 14.69 33.11
N LEU A 410 28.62 14.92 32.99
CA LEU A 410 27.55 13.96 33.32
C LEU A 410 27.57 12.68 32.48
N ASN A 411 28.09 12.74 31.25
CA ASN A 411 28.24 11.56 30.38
C ASN A 411 29.47 10.69 30.71
N VAL A 412 30.49 11.23 31.40
CA VAL A 412 31.80 10.57 31.56
C VAL A 412 32.05 10.12 33.00
N LEU A 413 31.42 10.74 34.01
CA LEU A 413 31.52 10.29 35.41
C LEU A 413 30.16 10.47 36.11
N LEU A 414 29.35 9.41 36.26
CA LEU A 414 28.34 9.42 37.32
C LEU A 414 28.19 8.02 37.97
N PRO A 415 28.23 7.94 39.32
CA PRO A 415 28.01 6.72 40.11
C PRO A 415 26.50 6.39 40.25
N PRO A 416 26.09 5.28 40.92
CA PRO A 416 24.69 4.83 40.99
C PRO A 416 23.64 5.89 41.41
N PRO A 417 22.36 5.69 41.00
CA PRO A 417 21.30 6.70 40.96
C PRO A 417 21.08 7.58 42.20
N PRO A 418 21.13 7.09 43.46
CA PRO A 418 20.89 7.96 44.61
C PRO A 418 21.96 9.04 44.81
N GLN A 419 23.20 8.78 44.36
CA GLN A 419 24.32 9.72 44.50
C GLN A 419 24.27 10.80 43.41
N ALA A 420 23.79 10.43 42.21
CA ALA A 420 23.60 11.34 41.09
C ALA A 420 22.62 12.49 41.38
N PHE A 421 21.48 12.19 42.02
CA PHE A 421 20.51 13.22 42.39
C PHE A 421 21.02 14.16 43.50
N GLN A 422 21.84 13.65 44.42
CA GLN A 422 22.49 14.50 45.43
C GLN A 422 23.53 15.43 44.81
N LEU A 423 24.28 14.95 43.80
CA LEU A 423 25.22 15.77 43.04
C LEU A 423 24.50 16.87 42.26
N ILE A 424 23.39 16.54 41.58
CA ILE A 424 22.58 17.53 40.87
C ILE A 424 22.11 18.62 41.84
N LYS A 425 21.61 18.25 43.03
CA LYS A 425 21.22 19.23 44.06
C LYS A 425 22.39 20.10 44.54
N ALA A 426 23.55 19.50 44.83
CA ALA A 426 24.72 20.23 45.29
C ALA A 426 25.23 21.22 44.24
N VAL A 427 25.29 20.79 42.97
CA VAL A 427 25.71 21.61 41.84
C VAL A 427 24.69 22.71 41.55
N SER A 428 23.39 22.44 41.64
CA SER A 428 22.34 23.45 41.49
C SER A 428 22.44 24.56 42.53
N VAL A 429 22.78 24.23 43.78
CA VAL A 429 23.00 25.22 44.84
C VAL A 429 24.30 26.01 44.60
N LEU A 430 25.39 25.33 44.21
CA LEU A 430 26.69 25.98 43.97
C LEU A 430 26.66 26.92 42.75
N LEU A 431 25.88 26.59 41.72
CA LEU A 431 25.79 27.35 40.47
C LEU A 431 24.52 28.19 40.36
N ASN A 432 23.72 28.30 41.43
CA ASN A 432 22.45 29.03 41.49
C ASN A 432 21.50 28.70 40.33
N PHE A 433 21.30 27.42 40.04
CA PHE A 433 20.32 26.99 39.05
C PHE A 433 18.90 27.29 39.53
N SER A 434 18.06 27.70 38.60
CA SER A 434 16.61 27.78 38.83
C SER A 434 16.02 26.38 39.06
N ARG A 435 14.85 26.32 39.71
CA ARG A 435 14.15 25.04 39.93
C ARG A 435 13.84 24.35 38.59
N GLU A 436 13.54 25.13 37.57
CA GLU A 436 13.25 24.65 36.23
C GLU A 436 14.48 24.03 35.56
N GLU A 437 15.67 24.62 35.72
CA GLU A 437 16.94 24.07 35.22
C GLU A 437 17.34 22.79 35.97
N GLU A 438 17.19 22.77 37.31
CA GLU A 438 17.46 21.58 38.11
C GLU A 438 16.53 20.41 37.73
N ASP A 439 15.23 20.68 37.56
CA ASP A 439 14.26 19.64 37.20
C ASP A 439 14.45 19.12 35.77
N MET A 440 14.93 19.96 34.85
CA MET A 440 15.30 19.51 33.49
C MET A 440 16.48 18.52 33.53
N LEU A 441 17.48 18.79 34.38
CA LEU A 441 18.62 17.88 34.55
C LEU A 441 18.20 16.55 35.19
N LYS A 442 17.29 16.58 36.17
CA LYS A 442 16.71 15.37 36.77
C LYS A 442 15.93 14.55 35.75
N GLN A 443 15.03 15.16 34.98
CA GLN A 443 14.26 14.47 33.94
C GLN A 443 15.16 13.88 32.85
N THR A 444 16.23 14.58 32.49
CA THR A 444 17.21 14.09 31.52
C THR A 444 17.98 12.89 32.05
N LEU A 445 18.36 12.91 33.33
CA LEU A 445 18.99 11.76 33.99
C LEU A 445 18.04 10.57 34.09
N GLU A 446 16.78 10.79 34.50
CA GLU A 446 15.75 9.76 34.57
C GLU A 446 15.46 9.13 33.20
N TYR A 447 15.36 9.94 32.14
CA TYR A 447 15.26 9.44 30.77
C TYR A 447 16.44 8.54 30.40
N LYS A 448 17.68 8.99 30.67
CA LYS A 448 18.88 8.22 30.33
C LYS A 448 19.02 6.91 31.12
N MET A 449 18.42 6.83 32.30
CA MET A 449 18.43 5.62 33.14
C MET A 449 17.22 4.72 32.89
N SER A 450 16.25 5.15 32.09
CA SER A 450 15.04 4.39 31.75
C SER A 450 15.15 3.74 30.37
N TRP A 451 14.85 2.44 30.29
CA TRP A 451 14.85 1.71 29.00
C TRP A 451 13.72 2.19 28.06
N PHE A 452 12.62 2.71 28.62
CA PHE A 452 11.39 3.06 27.88
C PHE A 452 11.00 4.54 28.00
N GLY A 453 11.88 5.39 28.54
CA GLY A 453 11.59 6.81 28.69
C GLY A 453 11.54 7.54 27.35
N SER A 454 10.67 8.56 27.24
CA SER A 454 10.67 9.50 26.12
C SER A 454 11.61 10.67 26.44
N LYS A 455 12.41 11.13 25.46
CA LYS A 455 13.34 12.25 25.66
C LYS A 455 12.56 13.51 26.10
N PRO A 456 12.92 14.17 27.22
CA PRO A 456 12.16 15.32 27.71
C PRO A 456 12.19 16.46 26.68
N SER A 457 11.03 17.06 26.42
CA SER A 457 10.88 18.16 25.48
C SER A 457 11.53 19.44 26.03
N PRO A 458 12.34 20.19 25.27
CA PRO A 458 12.89 21.47 25.73
C PRO A 458 11.72 22.46 25.88
N LYS A 459 11.27 22.69 27.10
CA LYS A 459 10.22 23.66 27.41
C LYS A 459 10.80 25.07 27.32
N GLY A 460 10.81 25.62 26.11
CA GLY A 460 11.18 27.01 25.85
C GLY A 460 12.65 27.32 26.13
N ILE A 461 13.15 28.38 25.51
CA ILE A 461 14.45 28.96 25.84
C ILE A 461 14.33 29.50 27.27
N VAL A 462 14.72 28.73 28.27
CA VAL A 462 15.09 29.29 29.57
C VAL A 462 16.40 30.02 29.32
N ARG A 463 16.34 31.36 29.24
CA ARG A 463 17.56 32.17 29.28
C ARG A 463 18.29 31.76 30.56
N PRO A 464 19.54 31.28 30.50
CA PRO A 464 20.29 31.00 31.71
C PRO A 464 20.30 32.28 32.55
N SER A 465 19.93 32.17 33.82
CA SER A 465 19.86 33.30 34.75
C SER A 465 21.28 33.78 35.07
N VAL A 466 21.91 34.49 34.14
CA VAL A 466 23.14 35.25 34.41
C VAL A 466 22.72 36.56 35.10
N SER A 467 22.28 36.43 36.34
CA SER A 467 22.09 37.54 37.26
C SER A 467 22.44 37.07 38.67
N GLY A 468 23.68 36.65 38.86
CA GLY A 468 24.31 36.63 40.16
C GLY A 468 24.96 37.99 40.41
N ALA A 469 24.53 38.69 41.47
CA ALA A 469 25.29 39.82 42.00
C ALA A 469 26.72 39.35 42.35
N PRO A 470 27.76 40.18 42.13
CA PRO A 470 29.13 39.78 42.42
C PRO A 470 29.28 39.62 43.92
N THR A 471 29.49 38.39 44.39
CA THR A 471 30.00 38.15 45.74
C THR A 471 31.38 38.79 45.83
N HIS A 472 31.48 39.79 46.71
CA HIS A 472 32.74 40.41 47.12
C HIS A 472 33.52 39.38 47.94
N TRP A 473 34.58 38.82 47.38
CA TRP A 473 35.57 38.07 48.14
C TRP A 473 36.63 39.05 48.61
N SER A 474 36.78 39.15 49.93
CA SER A 474 37.94 39.78 50.59
C SER A 474 39.15 38.87 50.54
#